data_AF-A0A654D0S6-F1
#
_entry.id   AF-A0A654D0S6-F1
#
_cell.length_a   1.000
_cell.length_b   1.000
_cell.length_c   1.000
_cell.angle_alpha   90.00
_cell.angle_beta   90.00
_cell.angle_gamma   90.00
#
_symmetry.space_group_name_H-M   'P 1'
#
loop_
_entity.id
_entity.type
_entity.pdbx_description
1 polymer ?
#
loop_
_entity_poly.entity_id
_entity_poly.type
_entity_poly.pdbx_seq_one_letter_code
_entity_poly.pdbx_strand_id
1 'polypeptide(L)' 'MIQLITTGFLQVFFVAINTWLITKQQYVGVIIVSFLISFIWSFNVKKVAFGTMKDRLVYSLGAALGGLTGLLIGQLFTA' A
#
# COMPACT_ATOMS: atom_id res chain seq x y z
N MET A 1 11.29 3.23 19.84
CA MET A 1 9.83 3.25 20.10
C MET A 1 9.10 4.28 19.25
N ILE A 2 9.52 5.55 19.20
CA ILE A 2 8.87 6.60 18.39
C ILE A 2 8.76 6.19 16.91
N GLN A 3 9.84 5.71 16.28
CA GLN A 3 9.81 5.25 14.89
C GLN A 3 8.79 4.12 14.62
N LEU A 4 8.60 3.23 15.60
CA LEU A 4 7.64 2.12 15.48
C LEU A 4 6.19 2.63 15.56
N ILE A 5 5.94 3.60 16.44
CA ILE A 5 4.64 4.27 16.54
C ILE A 5 4.35 5.06 15.26
N THR A 6 5.31 5.84 14.76
CA THR A 6 5.13 6.63 13.53
C THR A 6 4.87 5.74 12.32
N THR A 7 5.61 4.63 12.17
CA THR A 7 5.39 3.71 11.05
C THR A 7 4.05 3.00 11.14
N GLY A 8 3.65 2.53 12.33
CA GLY A 8 2.31 1.95 12.55
C GLY A 8 1.18 2.95 12.31
N PHE A 9 1.33 4.19 12.80
CA PHE A 9 0.39 5.28 12.56
C PHE A 9 0.22 5.54 11.06
N LEU A 10 1.33 5.75 10.33
CA LEU A 10 1.28 6.02 8.89
C LEU A 10 0.67 4.85 8.11
N GLN A 11 1.01 3.61 8.45
CA GLN A 11 0.43 2.43 7.81
C GLN A 11 -1.10 2.42 7.95
N VAL A 12 -1.62 2.51 9.17
CA VAL A 12 -3.07 2.45 9.41
C VAL A 12 -3.78 3.70 8.86
N PHE A 13 -3.15 4.87 8.96
CA PHE A 13 -3.64 6.11 8.36
C PHE A 13 -3.83 5.99 6.85
N PHE A 14 -2.80 5.50 6.14
CA PHE A 14 -2.90 5.30 4.70
C PHE A 14 -3.87 4.17 4.33
N VAL A 15 -3.98 3.11 5.14
CA VAL A 15 -5.01 2.07 4.92
C VAL A 15 -6.42 2.67 4.98
N ALA A 16 -6.72 3.50 5.99
CA ALA A 16 -8.03 4.16 6.09
C ALA A 16 -8.33 5.06 4.88
N ILE A 17 -7.34 5.84 4.43
CA ILE A 17 -7.45 6.65 3.21
C ILE A 17 -7.67 5.77 1.97
N ASN A 18 -6.90 4.68 1.83
CA ASN A 18 -7.01 3.78 0.68
C ASN A 18 -8.40 3.14 0.60
N THR A 19 -8.94 2.68 1.73
CA THR A 19 -10.30 2.14 1.82
C THR A 19 -11.33 3.17 1.37
N TRP A 20 -11.22 4.42 1.82
CA TRP A 20 -12.09 5.50 1.36
C TRP A 20 -11.97 5.74 -0.15
N LEU A 21 -10.74 5.82 -0.69
CA LEU A 21 -10.49 5.99 -2.13
C LEU A 21 -11.08 4.84 -2.96
N ILE A 22 -11.02 3.60 -2.47
CA ILE A 22 -11.64 2.43 -3.10
C ILE A 22 -13.15 2.63 -3.21
N THR A 23 -13.83 3.05 -2.13
CA THR A 23 -15.27 3.32 -2.18
C THR A 23 -15.67 4.44 -3.16
N LYS A 24 -14.72 5.34 -3.46
CA LYS A 24 -14.89 6.46 -4.41
C LYS A 24 -14.37 6.16 -5.81
N GLN A 25 -13.94 4.92 -6.06
CA GLN A 25 -13.40 4.48 -7.35
C GLN A 25 -12.27 5.38 -7.86
N GLN A 26 -11.44 5.90 -6.95
CA GLN A 26 -10.34 6.81 -7.28
C GLN A 26 -9.06 6.02 -7.65
N TYR A 27 -9.00 5.52 -8.88
CA TYR A 27 -7.94 4.63 -9.37
C TYR A 27 -6.51 5.13 -9.08
N VAL A 28 -6.19 6.38 -9.45
CA VAL A 28 -4.85 6.96 -9.26
C VAL A 28 -4.50 7.06 -7.77
N GLY A 29 -5.47 7.48 -6.95
CA GLY A 29 -5.29 7.55 -5.50
C GLY A 29 -5.02 6.17 -4.89
N VAL A 30 -5.75 5.14 -5.33
CA VAL A 30 -5.54 3.77 -4.84
C VAL A 30 -4.14 3.27 -5.19
N ILE A 31 -3.67 3.44 -6.43
CA ILE A 31 -2.31 3.06 -6.84
C ILE A 31 -1.26 3.73 -5.94
N ILE A 32 -1.34 5.05 -5.77
CA ILE A 32 -0.37 5.83 -5.01
C ILE A 32 -0.36 5.41 -3.54
N VAL A 33 -1.54 5.32 -2.91
CA VAL A 33 -1.62 5.02 -1.48
C VAL A 33 -1.27 3.56 -1.20
N SER A 34 -1.65 2.61 -2.07
CA SER A 34 -1.24 1.20 -1.96
C SER A 34 0.28 1.04 -2.09
N PHE A 35 0.93 1.81 -2.98
CA PHE A 35 2.39 1.89 -3.05
C PHE A 35 2.99 2.38 -1.72
N LEU A 36 2.48 3.50 -1.18
CA LEU A 36 3.02 4.13 0.04
C LEU A 36 2.90 3.22 1.27
N ILE A 37 1.77 2.52 1.45
CA ILE A 37 1.58 1.55 2.54
C ILE A 37 2.69 0.49 2.49
N SER A 38 2.85 -0.13 1.32
CA SER A 38 3.83 -1.21 1.12
C SER A 38 5.27 -0.71 1.26
N PHE A 39 5.56 0.49 0.74
CA PHE A 39 6.88 1.09 0.82
C PHE A 39 7.27 1.38 2.27
N ILE A 40 6.38 1.97 3.06
CA ILE A 40 6.60 2.21 4.51
C ILE A 40 6.74 0.88 5.26
N TRP A 41 5.91 -0.10 4.94
CA TRP A 41 6.00 -1.44 5.54
C TRP A 41 7.33 -2.13 5.25
N SER A 42 7.86 -1.98 4.04
CA SER A 42 9.14 -2.57 3.67
C SER A 42 10.28 -2.15 4.61
N PHE A 43 10.26 -0.93 5.18
CA PHE A 43 11.28 -0.44 6.14
C PHE A 43 11.19 -1.12 7.51
N ASN A 44 10.08 -1.77 7.82
CA ASN A 44 9.91 -2.55 9.02
C ASN A 44 10.30 -4.02 8.83
N VAL A 45 10.41 -4.49 7.58
CA VAL A 45 10.84 -5.85 7.25
C VAL A 45 12.36 -5.96 7.36
N LYS A 46 12.81 -6.72 8.37
CA LYS A 46 14.24 -6.99 8.63
C LYS A 46 14.80 -8.24 7.92
N LYS A 47 13.98 -8.96 7.13
CA LYS A 47 14.40 -10.20 6.45
C LYS A 47 15.30 -9.89 5.24
N VAL A 48 16.33 -10.71 5.07
CA VAL A 48 17.41 -10.60 4.05
C VAL A 48 16.89 -10.42 2.61
N ALA A 49 15.70 -10.93 2.28
CA ALA A 49 15.10 -10.86 0.94
C ALA A 49 14.64 -9.45 0.50
N PHE A 50 14.45 -8.50 1.42
CA PHE A 50 14.06 -7.11 1.10
C PHE A 50 15.14 -6.11 1.55
N GLY A 51 16.40 -6.49 1.30
CA GLY A 51 17.57 -5.76 1.75
C GLY A 51 17.83 -4.49 0.95
N THR A 52 17.54 -4.48 -0.36
CA THR A 52 17.92 -3.35 -1.22
C THR A 52 16.77 -2.36 -1.45
N MET A 53 17.13 -1.11 -1.78
CA MET A 53 16.16 -0.09 -2.18
C MET A 53 15.36 -0.51 -3.42
N LYS A 54 15.98 -1.25 -4.34
CA LYS A 54 15.32 -1.75 -5.56
C LYS A 54 14.23 -2.77 -5.21
N ASP A 55 14.52 -3.71 -4.30
CA ASP A 55 13.54 -4.71 -3.86
C ASP A 55 12.31 -4.04 -3.24
N ARG A 56 12.53 -3.00 -2.44
CA ARG A 56 11.48 -2.21 -1.79
C ARG A 56 10.60 -1.51 -2.80
N LEU A 57 11.20 -0.88 -3.82
CA LEU A 57 10.46 -0.22 -4.89
C LEU A 57 9.65 -1.22 -5.70
N VAL A 58 10.26 -2.33 -6.16
CA VAL A 58 9.58 -3.36 -6.95
C VAL A 58 8.45 -4.01 -6.16
N TYR A 59 8.67 -4.33 -4.89
CA TYR A 59 7.64 -4.87 -3.99
C TYR A 59 6.47 -3.89 -3.82
N SER A 60 6.76 -2.60 -3.66
CA SER A 60 5.74 -1.57 -3.50
C SER A 60 4.97 -1.30 -4.79
N LEU A 61 5.61 -1.41 -5.95
CA LEU A 61 4.93 -1.38 -7.25
C LEU A 61 3.97 -2.56 -7.42
N GLY A 62 4.38 -3.76 -6.99
CA GLY A 62 3.48 -4.92 -6.95
C GLY A 62 2.23 -4.67 -6.10
N ALA A 63 2.38 -4.03 -4.94
CA ALA A 63 1.25 -3.63 -4.10
C ALA A 63 0.36 -2.57 -4.76
N ALA A 64 0.95 -1.62 -5.49
CA ALA A 64 0.22 -0.60 -6.24
C ALA A 64 -0.67 -1.22 -7.33
N LEU A 65 -0.12 -2.18 -8.09
CA LEU A 65 -0.85 -2.96 -9.07
C LEU A 65 -1.95 -3.80 -8.40
N GLY A 66 -1.63 -4.46 -7.28
CA GLY A 66 -2.59 -5.23 -6.49
C GLY A 66 -3.79 -4.38 -6.02
N GLY A 67 -3.54 -3.15 -5.57
CA GLY A 67 -4.60 -2.20 -5.21
C GLY A 67 -5.51 -1.84 -6.38
N LEU A 68 -4.92 -1.55 -7.54
CA LEU A 68 -5.67 -1.27 -8.78
C LEU A 68 -6.50 -2.48 -9.22
N THR A 69 -5.89 -3.66 -9.31
CA THR A 69 -6.60 -4.88 -9.73
C THR A 69 -7.66 -5.29 -8.73
N GLY A 70 -7.42 -5.10 -7.44
CA GLY A 70 -8.40 -5.36 -6.38
C GLY A 70 -9.61 -4.45 -6.50
N LEU A 71 -9.41 -3.17 -6.82
CA LEU A 71 -10.49 -2.24 -7.08
C LEU A 71 -11.31 -2.63 -8.32
N LEU A 72 -10.63 -2.95 -9.45
CA LEU A 72 -11.30 -3.39 -10.68
C LEU A 72 -12.13 -4.67 -10.48
N ILE A 73 -11.58 -5.64 -9.74
CA ILE A 73 -12.30 -6.88 -9.41
C ILE A 73 -13.46 -6.59 -8.45
N GLY A 74 -13.25 -5.73 -7.44
CA GLY A 74 -14.29 -5.34 -6.49
C GLY A 74 -15.51 -4.70 -7.15
N GLN A 75 -15.30 -3.94 -8.23
CA GLN A 75 -16.39 -3.40 -9.05
C GLN A 75 -17.25 -4.50 -9.68
N LEU A 76 -16.68 -5.64 -10.07
CA LEU A 76 -17.46 -6.75 -10.65
C LEU A 76 -18.47 -7.36 -9.67
N PHE A 77 -18.22 -7.25 -8.36
CA PHE A 77 -19.13 -7.74 -7.32
C PHE A 77 -20.13 -6.68 -6.84
N THR A 78 -19.96 -5.42 -7.25
CA THR A 78 -20.82 -4.29 -6.87
C THR A 78 -21.57 -3.68 -8.06
N ALA A 79 -21.32 -4.16 -9.28
CA ALA A 79 -22.10 -3.89 -10.48
C ALA A 79 -23.33 -4.80 -10.55
#